data_AF-A0AAW1DJD6-F1
#
_entry.id   AF-A0AAW1DJD6-F1
#
_cell.length_a   1.000
_cell.length_b   1.000
_cell.length_c   1.000
_cell.angle_alpha   90.00
_cell.angle_beta   90.00
_cell.angle_gamma   90.00
#
_symmetry.space_group_name_H-M   'P 1'
#
loop_
_entity.id
_entity.type
_entity.pdbx_description
1 polymer ?
#
loop_
_entity_poly.entity_id
_entity_poly.type
_entity_poly.pdbx_seq_one_letter_code
_entity_poly.pdbx_strand_id
1 'polypeptide(L)'
;MKIPSYNAYVGSASGIFKGVYAVHKSNIVVKNIDGLKNATNKNPITAMSWCDGGENEIIIGYSNQLVKVYDVQSKTFTFNEDKKFGDGAIVGVSKYQGSIIKAVESGTVKIWKENVEDSLTIESGGPLDKMRQSNGIIATGGKENDLKLWDIQAGGKKLFAAKNVRHDELEMRVPIWVTDIAFFPDSKKVAVTTKHGHVRLYDPSTPMRRPVVNVLVPEQALTCIAYSYKDQHVVVGSGTGQMNLIDLRSKGVLMNKYKGFVGGIKSIGCSLTEPYIASVSLDRHFRIHHLLTKELIFKEYMQSKLTCVLVKSNLDLTPEDYNSEDELLSDKEEKNDSTGEEETVQPTNNVNTGAVTEKRSKNSSSSKKRHKS
;
A
#
# COMPACT_ATOMS: atom_id res chain seq x y z
N MET A 1 15.50 -22.53 4.31
CA MET A 1 14.03 -22.45 4.50
C MET A 1 13.34 -21.81 3.30
N LYS A 2 12.47 -22.56 2.59
CA LYS A 2 11.53 -21.99 1.61
C LYS A 2 10.30 -21.50 2.36
N ILE A 3 10.24 -20.20 2.63
CA ILE A 3 8.96 -19.55 3.00
C ILE A 3 8.00 -19.85 1.84
N PRO A 4 6.79 -20.38 2.10
CA PRO A 4 5.73 -20.40 1.10
C PRO A 4 5.56 -19.00 0.50
N SER A 5 5.04 -18.92 -0.72
CA SER A 5 4.93 -17.64 -1.41
C SER A 5 4.18 -16.62 -0.54
N TYR A 6 4.66 -15.39 -0.42
CA TYR A 6 3.99 -14.36 0.40
C TYR A 6 2.57 -14.07 -0.13
N ASN A 7 1.63 -13.77 0.76
CA ASN A 7 0.22 -13.55 0.42
C ASN A 7 -0.05 -12.04 0.19
N ALA A 8 0.80 -11.17 0.77
CA ALA A 8 0.79 -9.74 0.53
C ALA A 8 2.21 -9.15 0.49
N TYR A 9 2.35 -7.99 -0.16
CA TYR A 9 3.59 -7.24 -0.30
C TYR A 9 3.37 -5.79 0.08
N VAL A 10 4.36 -5.19 0.76
CA VAL A 10 4.22 -3.87 1.33
C VAL A 10 5.44 -3.01 1.03
N GLY A 11 5.16 -1.79 0.56
CA GLY A 11 6.16 -0.75 0.35
C GLY A 11 6.16 0.26 1.50
N SER A 12 7.34 0.80 1.80
CA SER A 12 7.51 1.79 2.86
C SER A 12 8.08 3.12 2.35
N ALA A 13 7.89 4.15 3.16
CA ALA A 13 8.43 5.48 2.92
C ALA A 13 9.97 5.54 3.04
N SER A 14 10.59 4.52 3.65
CA SER A 14 12.04 4.33 3.73
C SER A 14 12.60 3.53 2.54
N GLY A 15 11.77 3.21 1.53
CA GLY A 15 12.23 2.46 0.36
C GLY A 15 12.33 0.94 0.57
N ILE A 16 11.95 0.45 1.75
CA ILE A 16 12.00 -0.99 2.09
C ILE A 16 10.78 -1.68 1.49
N PHE A 17 11.03 -2.75 0.74
CA PHE A 17 10.04 -3.68 0.23
C PHE A 17 9.97 -4.93 1.11
N LYS A 18 8.78 -5.26 1.61
CA LYS A 18 8.55 -6.38 2.54
C LYS A 18 7.53 -7.36 1.98
N GLY A 19 7.78 -8.65 2.20
CA GLY A 19 6.81 -9.73 2.00
C GLY A 19 6.10 -10.05 3.31
N VAL A 20 4.79 -10.30 3.22
CA VAL A 20 3.94 -10.65 4.35
C VAL A 20 3.24 -11.97 4.04
N TYR A 21 3.46 -12.94 4.91
CA TYR A 21 2.75 -14.21 4.92
C TYR A 21 1.85 -14.22 6.16
N ALA A 22 0.54 -14.31 5.93
CA ALA A 22 -0.46 -14.27 6.99
C ALA A 22 -1.36 -15.49 6.84
N VAL A 23 -1.56 -16.21 7.93
CA VAL A 23 -2.41 -17.40 8.00
C VAL A 23 -3.30 -17.25 9.24
N HIS A 24 -4.60 -17.40 9.04
CA HIS A 24 -5.66 -17.30 10.03
C HIS A 24 -5.39 -18.22 11.23
N LYS A 25 -5.48 -17.65 12.44
CA LYS A 25 -5.17 -18.31 13.73
C LYS A 25 -3.70 -18.70 13.94
N SER A 26 -2.79 -18.42 13.01
CA SER A 26 -1.34 -18.53 13.23
C SER A 26 -0.67 -17.15 13.25
N ASN A 27 0.65 -17.14 13.43
CA ASN A 27 1.45 -15.91 13.40
C ASN A 27 1.57 -15.34 11.99
N ILE A 28 1.70 -14.01 11.92
CA ILE A 28 2.06 -13.29 10.71
C ILE A 28 3.58 -13.23 10.57
N VAL A 29 4.11 -13.65 9.44
CA VAL A 29 5.54 -13.60 9.15
C VAL A 29 5.80 -12.45 8.18
N VAL A 30 6.64 -11.51 8.61
CA VAL A 30 7.05 -10.36 7.81
C VAL A 30 8.55 -10.46 7.55
N LYS A 31 8.95 -10.47 6.28
CA LYS A 31 10.38 -10.44 5.91
C LYS A 31 10.68 -9.30 4.95
N ASN A 32 11.85 -8.68 5.15
CA ASN A 32 12.37 -7.70 4.21
C ASN A 32 12.91 -8.44 2.99
N ILE A 33 12.42 -8.07 1.80
CA ILE A 33 12.85 -8.66 0.53
C ILE A 33 14.07 -7.89 0.00
N ASP A 34 14.08 -6.57 0.16
CA ASP A 34 15.28 -5.77 -0.12
C ASP A 34 16.20 -5.78 1.11
N GLY A 35 17.51 -5.85 0.86
CA GLY A 35 18.52 -5.85 1.92
C GLY A 35 18.54 -4.51 2.66
N LEU A 36 18.69 -4.54 3.98
CA LEU A 36 18.72 -3.32 4.81
C LEU A 36 19.78 -2.29 4.36
N LYS A 37 20.84 -2.74 3.67
CA LYS A 37 21.90 -1.88 3.11
C LYS A 37 21.38 -0.90 2.03
N ASN A 38 20.29 -1.24 1.33
CA ASN A 38 19.63 -0.37 0.35
C ASN A 38 18.59 0.57 1.00
N ALA A 39 18.22 0.35 2.26
CA ALA A 39 17.19 1.09 3.00
C ALA A 39 17.65 2.47 3.50
N THR A 40 18.91 2.85 3.24
CA THR A 40 19.55 4.07 3.72
C THR A 40 19.31 5.28 2.82
N ASN A 41 18.76 5.07 1.62
CA ASN A 41 18.39 6.17 0.75
C ASN A 41 16.94 6.60 1.01
N LYS A 42 16.72 7.91 1.19
CA LYS A 42 15.43 8.58 1.42
C LYS A 42 14.49 8.50 0.20
N ASN A 43 14.35 7.32 -0.41
CA ASN A 43 13.60 7.07 -1.63
C ASN A 43 12.35 6.25 -1.29
N PRO A 44 11.23 6.88 -0.89
CA PRO A 44 9.98 6.19 -0.64
C PRO A 44 9.51 5.39 -1.86
N ILE A 45 8.96 4.20 -1.61
CA ILE A 45 8.17 3.48 -2.61
C ILE A 45 6.82 4.22 -2.72
N THR A 46 6.47 4.68 -3.91
CA THR A 46 5.28 5.51 -4.15
C THR A 46 4.20 4.78 -4.94
N ALA A 47 4.58 3.76 -5.71
CA ALA A 47 3.64 2.95 -6.48
C ALA A 47 4.11 1.49 -6.57
N MET A 48 3.16 0.56 -6.56
CA MET A 48 3.39 -0.86 -6.82
C MET A 48 2.21 -1.40 -7.64
N SER A 49 2.48 -2.33 -8.54
CA SER A 49 1.47 -3.05 -9.32
C SER A 49 1.94 -4.46 -9.66
N TRP A 50 0.99 -5.36 -9.88
CA TRP A 50 1.22 -6.60 -10.59
C TRP A 50 1.52 -6.32 -12.07
N CYS A 51 2.42 -7.10 -12.66
CA CYS A 51 2.78 -7.02 -14.08
C CYS A 51 1.86 -7.89 -14.95
N ASP A 52 1.48 -7.40 -16.13
CA ASP A 52 0.83 -8.17 -17.19
C ASP A 52 -0.46 -8.91 -16.78
N GLY A 53 -1.11 -8.47 -15.70
CA GLY A 53 -2.31 -9.11 -15.14
C GLY A 53 -2.04 -10.43 -14.41
N GLY A 54 -0.77 -10.87 -14.30
CA GLY A 54 -0.35 -12.04 -13.55
C GLY A 54 0.27 -11.70 -12.20
N GLU A 55 0.41 -12.71 -11.33
CA GLU A 55 0.96 -12.54 -9.97
C GLU A 55 2.41 -13.04 -9.83
N ASN A 56 3.11 -13.14 -10.96
CA ASN A 56 4.48 -13.64 -11.02
C ASN A 56 5.52 -12.53 -10.83
N GLU A 57 5.20 -11.31 -11.27
CA GLU A 57 6.11 -10.17 -11.21
C GLU A 57 5.42 -8.95 -10.59
N ILE A 58 6.18 -8.22 -9.77
CA ILE A 58 5.76 -6.97 -9.14
C ILE A 58 6.67 -5.86 -9.65
N ILE A 59 6.06 -4.82 -10.20
CA ILE A 59 6.78 -3.59 -10.55
C ILE A 59 6.66 -2.57 -9.42
N ILE A 60 7.79 -1.99 -9.04
CA ILE A 60 7.94 -1.08 -7.90
C ILE A 60 8.48 0.25 -8.42
N GLY A 61 7.77 1.33 -8.10
CA GLY A 61 8.18 2.70 -8.41
C GLY A 61 8.60 3.45 -7.14
N TYR A 62 9.73 4.14 -7.24
CA TYR A 62 10.29 4.97 -6.17
C TYR A 62 10.17 6.47 -6.50
N SER A 63 10.23 7.33 -5.49
CA SER A 63 10.13 8.78 -5.69
C SER A 63 11.29 9.40 -6.47
N ASN A 64 12.46 8.76 -6.51
CA ASN A 64 13.62 9.20 -7.30
C ASN A 64 13.52 8.78 -8.78
N GLN A 65 12.36 8.33 -9.21
CA GLN A 65 12.06 7.81 -10.56
C GLN A 65 12.73 6.48 -10.93
N LEU A 66 13.30 5.78 -9.94
CA LEU A 66 13.76 4.41 -10.07
C LEU A 66 12.56 3.46 -10.21
N VAL A 67 12.68 2.48 -11.09
CA VAL A 67 11.75 1.37 -11.26
C VAL A 67 12.50 0.06 -11.09
N LYS A 68 11.97 -0.83 -10.26
CA LYS A 68 12.47 -2.20 -10.11
C LYS A 68 11.36 -3.20 -10.44
N VAL A 69 11.71 -4.34 -11.02
CA VAL A 69 10.80 -5.49 -11.16
C VAL A 69 11.31 -6.62 -10.28
N TYR A 70 10.42 -7.18 -9.48
CA TYR A 70 10.65 -8.30 -8.59
C TYR A 70 9.86 -9.51 -9.07
N ASP A 71 10.54 -10.63 -9.28
CA ASP A 71 9.92 -11.90 -9.62
C ASP A 71 9.62 -12.67 -8.32
N VAL A 72 8.36 -13.06 -8.16
CA VAL A 72 7.82 -13.73 -6.97
C VAL A 72 8.26 -15.19 -6.88
N GLN A 73 8.45 -15.87 -8.02
CA GLN A 73 8.83 -17.28 -8.08
C GLN A 73 10.32 -17.46 -7.80
N SER A 74 11.16 -16.69 -8.48
CA SER A 74 12.62 -16.71 -8.31
C SER A 74 13.08 -15.94 -7.07
N LYS A 75 12.20 -15.08 -6.52
CA LYS A 75 12.45 -14.23 -5.35
C LYS A 75 13.62 -13.25 -5.55
N THR A 76 13.90 -12.84 -6.78
CA THR A 76 14.98 -11.91 -7.12
C THR A 76 14.46 -10.70 -7.89
N PHE A 77 15.26 -9.63 -7.92
CA PHE A 77 15.00 -8.48 -8.78
C PHE A 77 15.54 -8.79 -10.18
N THR A 78 14.65 -8.82 -11.17
CA THR A 78 14.99 -9.14 -12.56
C THR A 78 15.33 -7.90 -13.38
N PHE A 79 14.84 -6.73 -12.95
CA PHE A 79 14.98 -5.48 -13.69
C PHE A 79 15.18 -4.28 -12.77
N ASN A 80 15.99 -3.33 -13.20
CA ASN A 80 16.21 -2.05 -12.53
C ASN A 80 16.54 -0.95 -13.54
N GLU A 81 15.82 0.18 -13.49
CA GLU A 81 16.01 1.31 -14.39
C GLU A 81 15.75 2.65 -13.70
N ASP A 82 16.61 3.64 -13.96
CA ASP A 82 16.58 4.96 -13.33
C ASP A 82 16.40 6.12 -14.33
N LYS A 83 15.92 5.85 -15.55
CA LYS A 83 15.69 6.88 -16.57
C LYS A 83 14.74 7.97 -16.08
N LYS A 84 15.25 9.18 -15.85
CA LYS A 84 14.45 10.30 -15.36
C LYS A 84 13.74 11.03 -16.51
N PHE A 85 12.50 11.42 -16.31
CA PHE A 85 11.77 12.32 -17.19
C PHE A 85 10.68 13.06 -16.42
N GLY A 86 10.36 14.28 -16.86
CA GLY A 86 9.43 15.15 -16.15
C GLY A 86 9.89 15.48 -14.72
N ASP A 87 9.01 16.18 -14.00
CA ASP A 87 9.29 16.68 -12.65
C ASP A 87 8.42 15.96 -11.62
N GLY A 88 9.05 15.60 -10.49
CA GLY A 88 8.37 14.99 -9.35
C GLY A 88 8.51 13.47 -9.25
N ALA A 89 7.74 12.90 -8.32
CA ALA A 89 7.80 11.48 -7.98
C ALA A 89 7.00 10.60 -8.96
N ILE A 90 7.24 9.29 -8.92
CA ILE A 90 6.40 8.33 -9.61
C ILE A 90 5.04 8.23 -8.91
N VAL A 91 3.95 8.33 -9.67
CA VAL A 91 2.57 8.22 -9.15
C VAL A 91 1.87 6.94 -9.57
N GLY A 92 2.40 6.26 -10.58
CA GLY A 92 1.94 4.95 -11.02
C GLY A 92 2.99 4.23 -11.84
N VAL A 93 3.01 2.90 -11.70
CA VAL A 93 3.82 1.98 -12.50
C VAL A 93 2.96 0.80 -12.92
N SER A 94 3.19 0.30 -14.12
CA SER A 94 2.62 -0.97 -14.59
C SER A 94 3.52 -1.55 -15.68
N LYS A 95 3.34 -2.84 -15.98
CA LYS A 95 3.95 -3.52 -17.11
C LYS A 95 2.83 -4.15 -17.94
N TYR A 96 2.85 -3.92 -19.25
CA TYR A 96 1.86 -4.45 -20.19
C TYR A 96 2.53 -5.00 -21.45
N GLN A 97 2.40 -6.30 -21.69
CA GLN A 97 2.99 -7.04 -22.80
C GLN A 97 4.49 -6.74 -22.96
N GLY A 98 5.23 -6.78 -21.85
CA GLY A 98 6.66 -6.47 -21.81
C GLY A 98 7.02 -4.98 -21.90
N SER A 99 6.02 -4.09 -22.03
CA SER A 99 6.25 -2.64 -22.04
C SER A 99 6.12 -2.08 -20.63
N ILE A 100 7.11 -1.32 -20.17
CA ILE A 100 7.09 -0.65 -18.88
C ILE A 100 6.36 0.68 -19.03
N ILE A 101 5.47 0.95 -18.09
CA ILE A 101 4.65 2.16 -18.04
C ILE A 101 5.00 2.88 -16.75
N LYS A 102 5.47 4.11 -16.87
CA LYS A 102 5.78 4.98 -15.73
C LYS A 102 5.07 6.31 -15.86
N ALA A 103 4.40 6.72 -14.80
CA ALA A 103 3.74 8.02 -14.71
C ALA A 103 4.39 8.87 -13.60
N VAL A 104 4.60 10.15 -13.90
CA VAL A 104 5.26 11.12 -13.02
C VAL A 104 4.27 12.24 -12.63
N GLU A 105 4.44 12.83 -11.45
CA GLU A 105 3.60 13.90 -10.90
C GLU A 105 3.37 15.08 -11.87
N SER A 106 4.36 15.42 -12.71
CA SER A 106 4.25 16.49 -13.71
C SER A 106 3.12 16.31 -14.73
N GLY A 107 2.64 15.08 -14.91
CA GLY A 107 1.59 14.78 -15.89
C GLY A 107 2.01 13.91 -17.06
N THR A 108 3.29 13.55 -17.12
CA THR A 108 3.87 12.76 -18.20
C THR A 108 3.79 11.27 -17.89
N VAL A 109 3.26 10.49 -18.83
CA VAL A 109 3.28 9.02 -18.79
C VAL A 109 4.13 8.53 -19.94
N LYS A 110 5.21 7.80 -19.63
CA LYS A 110 6.08 7.20 -20.64
C LYS A 110 5.90 5.70 -20.68
N ILE A 111 5.88 5.15 -21.89
CA ILE A 111 5.73 3.74 -22.19
C ILE A 111 6.90 3.35 -23.09
N TRP A 112 7.65 2.32 -22.71
CA TRP A 112 8.76 1.82 -23.52
C TRP A 112 8.91 0.32 -23.31
N LYS A 113 9.52 -0.35 -24.29
CA LYS A 113 9.95 -1.75 -24.12
C LYS A 113 11.41 -1.78 -23.73
N GLU A 114 11.78 -2.82 -23.00
CA GLU A 114 13.18 -3.09 -22.72
C GLU A 114 13.94 -3.34 -24.04
N ASN A 115 15.13 -2.76 -24.17
CA ASN A 115 15.99 -2.88 -25.36
C ASN A 115 15.43 -2.28 -26.67
N VAL A 116 14.40 -1.43 -26.58
CA VAL A 116 13.87 -0.68 -27.72
C VAL A 116 13.98 0.82 -27.40
N GLU A 117 14.62 1.58 -28.29
CA GLU A 117 14.73 3.04 -28.11
C GLU A 117 13.40 3.78 -28.32
N ASP A 118 12.48 3.14 -29.04
CA ASP A 118 11.15 3.69 -29.27
C ASP A 118 10.38 3.78 -27.94
N SER A 119 9.85 4.98 -27.70
CA SER A 119 9.11 5.27 -26.47
C SER A 119 7.94 6.18 -26.79
N LEU A 120 6.77 5.76 -26.30
CA LEU A 120 5.54 6.52 -26.41
C LEU A 120 5.42 7.40 -25.16
N THR A 121 5.22 8.69 -25.37
CA THR A 121 4.98 9.66 -24.30
C THR A 121 3.56 10.20 -24.42
N ILE A 122 2.80 10.10 -23.34
CA ILE A 122 1.42 10.57 -23.22
C ILE A 122 1.41 11.73 -22.21
N GLU A 123 0.99 12.90 -22.69
CA GLU A 123 0.78 14.07 -21.85
C GLU A 123 -0.65 14.07 -21.31
N SER A 124 -0.80 13.85 -20.00
CA SER A 124 -2.11 13.77 -19.38
C SER A 124 -2.82 15.13 -19.31
N GLY A 125 -2.10 16.25 -19.52
CA GLY A 125 -2.64 17.61 -19.57
C GLY A 125 -2.93 18.21 -18.20
N GLY A 126 -2.14 17.86 -17.18
CA GLY A 126 -2.20 18.39 -15.83
C GLY A 126 -1.40 17.53 -14.84
N PRO A 127 -1.21 17.99 -13.59
CA PRO A 127 -0.52 17.20 -12.58
C PRO A 127 -1.28 15.92 -12.26
N LEU A 128 -0.54 14.88 -11.89
CA LEU A 128 -1.08 13.56 -11.55
C LEU A 128 -0.81 13.23 -10.10
N ASP A 129 -1.81 12.67 -9.43
CA ASP A 129 -1.65 12.05 -8.10
C ASP A 129 -1.65 10.51 -8.24
N LYS A 130 -2.29 9.98 -9.28
CA LYS A 130 -2.33 8.54 -9.52
C LYS A 130 -2.43 8.16 -10.99
N MET A 131 -1.76 7.06 -11.32
CA MET A 131 -1.98 6.29 -12.54
C MET A 131 -2.18 4.82 -12.20
N ARG A 132 -3.13 4.18 -12.89
CA ARG A 132 -3.40 2.75 -12.83
C ARG A 132 -3.54 2.22 -14.25
N GLN A 133 -3.31 0.93 -14.45
CA GLN A 133 -3.51 0.29 -15.74
C GLN A 133 -4.29 -1.01 -15.55
N SER A 134 -5.14 -1.33 -16.54
CA SER A 134 -5.85 -2.60 -16.62
C SER A 134 -6.09 -2.94 -18.10
N ASN A 135 -5.74 -4.15 -18.51
CA ASN A 135 -6.02 -4.69 -19.85
C ASN A 135 -5.67 -3.76 -21.03
N GLY A 136 -4.51 -3.12 -20.96
CA GLY A 136 -4.02 -2.21 -22.02
C GLY A 136 -4.55 -0.77 -21.94
N ILE A 137 -5.40 -0.46 -20.95
CA ILE A 137 -5.96 0.88 -20.72
C ILE A 137 -5.29 1.53 -19.53
N ILE A 138 -4.78 2.74 -19.70
CA ILE A 138 -4.19 3.56 -18.63
C ILE A 138 -5.24 4.56 -18.16
N ALA A 139 -5.47 4.60 -16.85
CA ALA A 139 -6.25 5.64 -16.20
C ALA A 139 -5.33 6.62 -15.46
N THR A 140 -5.60 7.90 -15.64
CA THR A 140 -4.84 9.02 -15.06
C THR A 140 -5.78 10.00 -14.37
N GLY A 141 -5.33 10.59 -13.26
CA GLY A 141 -6.06 11.62 -12.54
C GLY A 141 -5.20 12.33 -11.48
N GLY A 142 -5.58 13.55 -11.13
CA GLY A 142 -4.88 14.39 -10.16
C GLY A 142 -5.63 15.66 -9.78
N LYS A 143 -4.88 16.67 -9.32
CA LYS A 143 -5.41 17.99 -8.94
C LYS A 143 -5.83 18.78 -10.19
N GLU A 144 -7.09 19.21 -10.23
CA GLU A 144 -7.73 19.87 -11.39
C GLU A 144 -7.67 19.03 -12.70
N ASN A 145 -7.33 17.75 -12.57
CA ASN A 145 -7.20 16.80 -13.66
C ASN A 145 -8.11 15.60 -13.38
N ASP A 146 -9.32 15.64 -13.96
CA ASP A 146 -10.30 14.56 -13.83
C ASP A 146 -9.84 13.29 -14.57
N LEU A 147 -10.59 12.19 -14.40
CA LEU A 147 -10.25 10.90 -15.00
C LEU A 147 -10.09 11.00 -16.53
N LYS A 148 -8.91 10.58 -17.01
CA LYS A 148 -8.64 10.38 -18.44
C LYS A 148 -8.18 8.95 -18.67
N LEU A 149 -8.74 8.31 -19.71
CA LEU A 149 -8.38 6.96 -20.14
C LEU A 149 -7.64 7.02 -21.47
N TRP A 150 -6.55 6.25 -21.56
CA TRP A 150 -5.67 6.19 -22.71
C TRP A 150 -5.49 4.74 -23.13
N ASP A 151 -5.55 4.48 -24.43
CA ASP A 151 -5.29 3.17 -25.00
C ASP A 151 -3.82 3.03 -25.35
N ILE A 152 -3.14 2.03 -24.79
CA ILE A 152 -1.74 1.75 -25.10
C ILE A 152 -1.62 1.15 -26.51
N GLN A 153 -2.53 0.26 -26.89
CA GLN A 153 -2.48 -0.48 -28.16
C GLN A 153 -2.76 0.44 -29.34
N ALA A 154 -3.61 1.44 -29.15
CA ALA A 154 -3.89 2.48 -30.15
C ALA A 154 -2.88 3.65 -30.11
N GLY A 155 -1.65 3.42 -29.64
CA GLY A 155 -0.57 4.42 -29.66
C GLY A 155 -0.77 5.59 -28.69
N GLY A 156 -1.39 5.35 -27.53
CA GLY A 156 -1.63 6.39 -26.53
C GLY A 156 -2.81 7.29 -26.84
N LYS A 157 -3.74 6.86 -27.70
CA LYS A 157 -4.93 7.65 -28.03
C LYS A 157 -5.84 7.78 -26.80
N LYS A 158 -6.34 9.00 -26.59
CA LYS A 158 -7.32 9.28 -25.53
C LYS A 158 -8.67 8.61 -25.87
N LEU A 159 -9.07 7.63 -25.07
CA LEU A 159 -10.36 6.94 -25.18
C LEU A 159 -11.48 7.74 -24.52
N PHE A 160 -11.20 8.25 -23.32
CA PHE A 160 -12.21 8.89 -22.48
C PHE A 160 -11.60 10.07 -21.73
N ALA A 161 -12.40 11.12 -21.56
CA ALA A 161 -12.08 12.25 -20.70
C ALA A 161 -13.33 12.62 -19.92
N ALA A 162 -13.25 12.50 -18.60
CA ALA A 162 -14.33 12.84 -17.71
C ALA A 162 -14.69 14.33 -17.82
N LYS A 163 -15.98 14.61 -17.73
CA LYS A 163 -16.52 15.96 -17.57
C LYS A 163 -16.96 16.09 -16.12
N ASN A 164 -16.61 17.23 -15.52
CA ASN A 164 -17.01 17.51 -14.15
C ASN A 164 -18.54 17.45 -13.97
N VAL A 165 -18.94 17.21 -12.72
CA VAL A 165 -20.32 17.27 -12.29
C VAL A 165 -20.92 18.67 -12.52
N ARG A 166 -22.24 18.77 -12.42
CA ARG A 166 -22.91 20.08 -12.41
C ARG A 166 -22.45 20.87 -11.17
N HIS A 167 -22.66 22.18 -11.21
CA HIS A 167 -22.43 23.01 -10.04
C HIS A 167 -23.29 22.50 -8.88
N ASP A 168 -22.85 22.79 -7.67
CA ASP A 168 -23.59 22.44 -6.46
C ASP A 168 -24.85 23.30 -6.30
N GLU A 169 -25.57 23.11 -5.19
CA GLU A 169 -26.79 23.84 -4.86
C GLU A 169 -26.58 25.37 -4.74
N LEU A 170 -25.33 25.79 -4.53
CA LEU A 170 -24.91 27.19 -4.44
C LEU A 170 -24.40 27.73 -5.78
N GLU A 171 -24.62 27.00 -6.87
CA GLU A 171 -24.14 27.29 -8.22
C GLU A 171 -22.62 27.41 -8.35
N MET A 172 -21.87 26.86 -7.39
CA MET A 172 -20.41 26.86 -7.41
C MET A 172 -19.85 25.63 -8.15
N ARG A 173 -18.70 25.82 -8.79
CA ARG A 173 -17.95 24.73 -9.42
C ARG A 173 -17.43 23.78 -8.35
N VAL A 174 -17.83 22.50 -8.43
CA VAL A 174 -17.27 21.45 -7.58
C VAL A 174 -15.80 21.22 -7.94
N PRO A 175 -14.84 21.40 -7.01
CA PRO A 175 -13.42 21.22 -7.30
C PRO A 175 -13.10 19.76 -7.63
N ILE A 176 -12.07 19.57 -8.47
CA ILE A 176 -11.65 18.24 -8.93
C ILE A 176 -10.26 17.97 -8.37
N TRP A 177 -10.12 16.87 -7.64
CA TRP A 177 -8.84 16.39 -7.19
C TRP A 177 -8.89 14.88 -7.01
N VAL A 178 -8.57 14.15 -8.07
CA VAL A 178 -8.57 12.68 -8.06
C VAL A 178 -7.33 12.19 -7.30
N THR A 179 -7.52 11.33 -6.31
CA THR A 179 -6.45 10.83 -5.42
C THR A 179 -6.05 9.39 -5.71
N ASP A 180 -7.00 8.54 -6.10
CA ASP A 180 -6.74 7.15 -6.48
C ASP A 180 -7.86 6.63 -7.38
N ILE A 181 -7.56 5.55 -8.11
CA ILE A 181 -8.37 5.02 -9.20
C ILE A 181 -8.50 3.50 -9.03
N ALA A 182 -9.68 2.94 -9.28
CA ALA A 182 -9.93 1.51 -9.32
C ALA A 182 -10.65 1.11 -10.61
N PHE A 183 -10.10 0.12 -11.31
CA PHE A 183 -10.75 -0.52 -12.44
C PHE A 183 -11.69 -1.63 -11.98
N PHE A 184 -12.82 -1.77 -12.67
CA PHE A 184 -13.70 -2.94 -12.53
C PHE A 184 -13.33 -3.93 -13.65
N PRO A 185 -12.76 -5.10 -13.31
CA PRO A 185 -12.27 -6.05 -14.31
C PRO A 185 -13.37 -6.53 -15.26
N ASP A 186 -14.60 -6.71 -14.75
CA ASP A 186 -15.69 -7.31 -15.51
C ASP A 186 -16.45 -6.32 -16.40
N SER A 187 -16.56 -5.04 -15.99
CA SER A 187 -17.53 -4.11 -16.58
C SER A 187 -16.92 -2.93 -17.34
N LYS A 188 -15.59 -2.89 -17.56
CA LYS A 188 -14.84 -1.73 -18.11
C LYS A 188 -15.07 -0.39 -17.40
N LYS A 189 -15.81 -0.37 -16.30
CA LYS A 189 -16.09 0.83 -15.50
C LYS A 189 -14.86 1.20 -14.70
N VAL A 190 -14.81 2.46 -14.29
CA VAL A 190 -13.69 3.00 -13.49
C VAL A 190 -14.25 3.84 -12.36
N ALA A 191 -13.89 3.51 -11.13
CA ALA A 191 -14.18 4.34 -9.96
C ALA A 191 -12.97 5.20 -9.63
N VAL A 192 -13.23 6.43 -9.19
CA VAL A 192 -12.22 7.34 -8.68
C VAL A 192 -12.64 7.87 -7.33
N THR A 193 -11.64 8.15 -6.50
CA THR A 193 -11.82 8.90 -5.25
C THR A 193 -11.27 10.30 -5.41
N THR A 194 -11.89 11.25 -4.72
CA THR A 194 -11.42 12.62 -4.66
C THR A 194 -10.99 13.03 -3.27
N LYS A 195 -10.05 13.97 -3.21
CA LYS A 195 -9.60 14.57 -1.95
C LYS A 195 -10.72 15.30 -1.20
N HIS A 196 -11.82 15.63 -1.87
CA HIS A 196 -12.99 16.30 -1.31
C HIS A 196 -14.08 15.33 -0.82
N GLY A 197 -13.80 14.02 -0.77
CA GLY A 197 -14.75 13.06 -0.20
C GLY A 197 -15.67 12.38 -1.20
N HIS A 198 -15.54 12.69 -2.50
CA HIS A 198 -16.40 12.10 -3.52
C HIS A 198 -15.83 10.78 -4.04
N VAL A 199 -16.71 9.81 -4.25
CA VAL A 199 -16.46 8.58 -5.00
C VAL A 199 -17.31 8.64 -6.26
N ARG A 200 -16.64 8.67 -7.41
CA ARG A 200 -17.28 8.82 -8.72
C ARG A 200 -17.07 7.56 -9.55
N LEU A 201 -18.12 7.03 -10.14
CA LEU A 201 -18.07 5.91 -11.08
C LEU A 201 -18.28 6.43 -12.51
N TYR A 202 -17.39 6.06 -13.41
CA TYR A 202 -17.48 6.36 -14.84
C TYR A 202 -17.65 5.08 -15.65
N ASP A 203 -18.48 5.16 -16.68
CA ASP A 203 -18.70 4.08 -17.64
C ASP A 203 -18.26 4.53 -19.04
N PRO A 204 -17.06 4.13 -19.50
CA PRO A 204 -16.53 4.53 -20.79
C PRO A 204 -17.23 3.84 -21.97
N SER A 205 -18.06 2.81 -21.73
CA SER A 205 -18.88 2.19 -22.78
C SER A 205 -20.06 3.07 -23.18
N THR A 206 -20.39 4.08 -22.37
CA THR A 206 -21.44 5.06 -22.68
C THR A 206 -20.83 6.37 -23.19
N PRO A 207 -21.55 7.14 -24.02
CA PRO A 207 -21.09 8.47 -24.43
C PRO A 207 -21.14 9.50 -23.28
N MET A 208 -21.69 9.12 -22.11
CA MET A 208 -21.82 10.00 -20.97
C MET A 208 -20.47 10.22 -20.28
N ARG A 209 -19.94 11.44 -20.40
CA ARG A 209 -18.64 11.82 -19.81
C ARG A 209 -18.73 12.22 -18.34
N ARG A 210 -19.93 12.44 -17.82
CA ARG A 210 -20.17 12.74 -16.39
C ARG A 210 -20.23 11.44 -15.59
N PRO A 211 -19.96 11.47 -14.28
CA PRO A 211 -20.03 10.27 -13.48
C PRO A 211 -21.47 9.72 -13.46
N VAL A 212 -21.58 8.41 -13.61
CA VAL A 212 -22.84 7.65 -13.54
C VAL A 212 -23.33 7.60 -12.09
N VAL A 213 -22.38 7.46 -11.15
CA VAL A 213 -22.63 7.45 -9.71
C VAL A 213 -21.69 8.44 -9.05
N ASN A 214 -22.21 9.25 -8.13
CA ASN A 214 -21.44 10.20 -7.33
C ASN A 214 -21.87 10.10 -5.87
N VAL A 215 -21.05 9.47 -5.04
CA VAL A 215 -21.29 9.29 -3.60
C VAL A 215 -20.40 10.27 -2.84
N LEU A 216 -20.97 11.01 -1.90
CA LEU A 216 -20.19 11.81 -0.95
C LEU A 216 -20.00 11.02 0.34
N VAL A 217 -18.75 10.87 0.76
CA VAL A 217 -18.39 10.43 2.12
C VAL A 217 -18.20 11.69 2.97
N PRO A 218 -19.13 12.02 3.87
CA PRO A 218 -19.14 13.31 4.57
C PRO A 218 -17.87 13.55 5.39
N GLU A 219 -17.34 14.77 5.32
CA GLU A 219 -16.22 15.26 6.15
C GLU A 219 -14.92 14.44 6.04
N GLN A 220 -14.70 13.73 4.93
CA GLN A 220 -13.53 12.91 4.72
C GLN A 220 -12.74 13.33 3.48
N ALA A 221 -11.42 13.43 3.63
CA ALA A 221 -10.50 13.50 2.49
C ALA A 221 -10.08 12.08 2.09
N LEU A 222 -10.60 11.56 0.98
CA LEU A 222 -10.26 10.22 0.52
C LEU A 222 -8.84 10.21 -0.04
N THR A 223 -8.13 9.12 0.20
CA THR A 223 -6.71 8.95 -0.14
C THR A 223 -6.46 7.74 -1.01
N CYS A 224 -7.30 6.71 -0.94
CA CYS A 224 -7.12 5.47 -1.67
C CYS A 224 -8.45 4.75 -1.93
N ILE A 225 -8.47 3.93 -2.97
CA ILE A 225 -9.61 3.08 -3.36
C ILE A 225 -9.13 1.72 -3.84
N ALA A 226 -9.91 0.68 -3.54
CA ALA A 226 -9.70 -0.66 -4.06
C ALA A 226 -11.03 -1.26 -4.54
N TYR A 227 -11.00 -1.96 -5.67
CA TYR A 227 -12.09 -2.83 -6.10
C TYR A 227 -12.23 -4.00 -5.12
N SER A 228 -13.46 -4.35 -4.76
CA SER A 228 -13.76 -5.42 -3.81
C SER A 228 -14.00 -6.75 -4.52
N TYR A 229 -13.90 -7.86 -3.79
CA TYR A 229 -14.36 -9.19 -4.20
C TYR A 229 -15.78 -9.21 -4.80
N LYS A 230 -16.69 -8.38 -4.28
CA LYS A 230 -18.06 -8.29 -4.80
C LYS A 230 -18.14 -7.33 -5.99
N ASP A 231 -18.84 -7.76 -7.02
CA ASP A 231 -19.10 -6.91 -8.19
C ASP A 231 -19.75 -5.57 -7.80
N GLN A 232 -19.26 -4.50 -8.42
CA GLN A 232 -19.63 -3.10 -8.20
C GLN A 232 -19.44 -2.58 -6.77
N HIS A 233 -18.62 -3.24 -5.94
CA HIS A 233 -18.26 -2.74 -4.61
C HIS A 233 -16.84 -2.20 -4.58
N VAL A 234 -16.64 -1.13 -3.80
CA VAL A 234 -15.31 -0.54 -3.59
C VAL A 234 -15.07 -0.25 -2.12
N VAL A 235 -13.82 -0.41 -1.71
CA VAL A 235 -13.36 0.01 -0.39
C VAL A 235 -12.58 1.30 -0.54
N VAL A 236 -12.94 2.32 0.24
CA VAL A 236 -12.27 3.62 0.24
C VAL A 236 -11.64 3.91 1.58
N GLY A 237 -10.47 4.53 1.55
CA GLY A 237 -9.75 4.98 2.73
C GLY A 237 -9.65 6.50 2.80
N SER A 238 -9.69 7.04 4.02
CA SER A 238 -9.58 8.46 4.32
C SER A 238 -8.24 8.81 4.98
N GLY A 239 -7.80 10.05 4.78
CA GLY A 239 -6.66 10.66 5.47
C GLY A 239 -6.84 10.81 6.98
N THR A 240 -8.06 10.67 7.50
CA THR A 240 -8.36 10.68 8.95
C THR A 240 -8.37 9.28 9.58
N GLY A 241 -8.19 8.21 8.77
CA GLY A 241 -8.22 6.83 9.26
C GLY A 241 -9.59 6.14 9.12
N GLN A 242 -10.57 6.74 8.46
CA GLN A 242 -11.82 6.02 8.16
C GLN A 242 -11.68 5.15 6.92
N MET A 243 -12.08 3.88 7.02
CA MET A 243 -12.22 2.98 5.87
C MET A 243 -13.69 2.63 5.71
N ASN A 244 -14.22 2.71 4.49
CA ASN A 244 -15.62 2.37 4.23
C ASN A 244 -15.79 1.48 2.99
N LEU A 245 -16.77 0.58 3.03
CA LEU A 245 -17.25 -0.18 1.87
C LEU A 245 -18.43 0.56 1.24
N ILE A 246 -18.41 0.71 -0.08
CA ILE A 246 -19.45 1.37 -0.86
C ILE A 246 -19.93 0.40 -1.93
N ASP A 247 -21.25 0.23 -2.02
CA ASP A 247 -21.91 -0.43 -3.16
C ASP A 247 -22.25 0.62 -4.21
N LEU A 248 -21.91 0.40 -5.49
CA LEU A 248 -22.10 1.33 -6.59
C LEU A 248 -23.19 0.92 -7.60
N ARG A 249 -24.02 -0.10 -7.32
CA ARG A 249 -25.04 -0.61 -8.27
C ARG A 249 -26.19 0.36 -8.58
N SER A 250 -26.42 1.37 -7.73
CA SER A 250 -27.51 2.36 -7.89
C SER A 250 -27.03 3.79 -7.67
N LYS A 251 -27.61 4.56 -6.73
CA LYS A 251 -27.10 5.90 -6.36
C LYS A 251 -25.79 5.88 -5.57
N GLY A 252 -25.33 4.67 -5.26
CA GLY A 252 -24.18 4.41 -4.43
C GLY A 252 -24.50 4.52 -2.93
N VAL A 253 -24.25 3.46 -2.17
CA VAL A 253 -24.62 3.36 -0.75
C VAL A 253 -23.39 3.06 0.09
N LEU A 254 -23.20 3.85 1.15
CA LEU A 254 -22.18 3.60 2.17
C LEU A 254 -22.67 2.45 3.08
N MET A 255 -21.95 1.33 3.08
CA MET A 255 -22.38 0.11 3.79
C MET A 255 -21.61 -0.13 5.09
N ASN A 256 -20.34 -0.47 4.99
CA ASN A 256 -19.52 -0.86 6.14
C ASN A 256 -18.54 0.23 6.49
N LYS A 257 -18.34 0.46 7.80
CA LYS A 257 -17.28 1.32 8.34
C LYS A 257 -16.36 0.47 9.21
N TYR A 258 -15.07 0.42 8.84
CA TYR A 258 -14.06 -0.32 9.60
C TYR A 258 -13.37 0.64 10.57
N LYS A 259 -13.12 0.16 11.79
CA LYS A 259 -12.56 0.94 12.90
C LYS A 259 -11.17 0.43 13.29
N GLY A 260 -10.43 1.20 14.08
CA GLY A 260 -9.15 0.79 14.65
C GLY A 260 -7.90 1.42 14.01
N PHE A 261 -8.08 2.39 13.11
CA PHE A 261 -7.00 3.19 12.53
C PHE A 261 -6.76 4.46 13.37
N VAL A 262 -5.49 4.77 13.62
CA VAL A 262 -5.07 5.98 14.36
C VAL A 262 -4.24 6.91 13.45
N GLY A 263 -4.46 6.81 12.14
CA GLY A 263 -3.77 7.61 11.14
C GLY A 263 -4.36 7.38 9.75
N GLY A 264 -4.08 8.31 8.84
CA GLY A 264 -4.59 8.26 7.47
C GLY A 264 -4.21 6.97 6.76
N ILE A 265 -5.18 6.40 6.05
CA ILE A 265 -4.98 5.18 5.26
C ILE A 265 -4.24 5.58 3.98
N LYS A 266 -3.17 4.87 3.66
CA LYS A 266 -2.33 5.18 2.49
C LYS A 266 -2.62 4.30 1.30
N SER A 267 -2.94 3.03 1.54
CA SER A 267 -3.23 2.09 0.48
C SER A 267 -4.09 0.95 1.02
N ILE A 268 -4.94 0.43 0.14
CA ILE A 268 -5.85 -0.69 0.39
C ILE A 268 -5.64 -1.68 -0.74
N GLY A 269 -5.56 -2.96 -0.42
CA GLY A 269 -5.59 -4.05 -1.38
C GLY A 269 -6.69 -5.03 -0.97
N CYS A 270 -7.55 -5.41 -1.91
CA CYS A 270 -8.56 -6.43 -1.67
C CYS A 270 -8.18 -7.70 -2.41
N SER A 271 -8.56 -8.84 -1.84
CA SER A 271 -8.58 -10.10 -2.57
C SER A 271 -9.72 -10.10 -3.58
N LEU A 272 -9.50 -10.77 -4.72
CA LEU A 272 -10.49 -10.92 -5.80
C LEU A 272 -11.25 -12.24 -5.71
N THR A 273 -10.82 -13.18 -4.86
CA THR A 273 -11.49 -14.47 -4.64
C THR A 273 -12.04 -14.64 -3.23
N GLU A 274 -11.42 -13.97 -2.24
CA GLU A 274 -11.76 -14.11 -0.83
C GLU A 274 -12.25 -12.78 -0.24
N PRO A 275 -13.09 -12.80 0.81
CA PRO A 275 -13.68 -11.61 1.39
C PRO A 275 -12.72 -10.89 2.35
N TYR A 276 -11.45 -10.68 1.96
CA TYR A 276 -10.43 -10.05 2.79
C TYR A 276 -9.93 -8.71 2.21
N ILE A 277 -9.65 -7.79 3.13
CA ILE A 277 -9.08 -6.47 2.83
C ILE A 277 -7.79 -6.30 3.60
N ALA A 278 -6.68 -6.09 2.90
CA ALA A 278 -5.45 -5.59 3.49
C ALA A 278 -5.40 -4.05 3.41
N SER A 279 -4.89 -3.44 4.46
CA SER A 279 -4.79 -1.98 4.56
C SER A 279 -3.51 -1.57 5.25
N VAL A 280 -2.97 -0.44 4.82
CA VAL A 280 -1.80 0.18 5.43
C VAL A 280 -2.06 1.65 5.72
N SER A 281 -1.60 2.09 6.89
CA SER A 281 -1.87 3.44 7.41
C SER A 281 -0.61 4.12 7.93
N LEU A 282 -0.71 5.44 8.07
CA LEU A 282 0.35 6.29 8.63
C LEU A 282 0.72 5.94 10.08
N ASP A 283 -0.13 5.19 10.78
CA ASP A 283 0.15 4.64 12.11
C ASP A 283 1.13 3.44 12.11
N ARG A 284 1.71 3.10 10.95
CA ARG A 284 2.74 2.05 10.75
C ARG A 284 2.25 0.62 10.96
N HIS A 285 0.94 0.40 10.93
CA HIS A 285 0.37 -0.93 11.04
C HIS A 285 -0.12 -1.45 9.69
N PHE A 286 0.13 -2.73 9.45
CA PHE A 286 -0.53 -3.53 8.42
C PHE A 286 -1.73 -4.23 9.06
N ARG A 287 -2.88 -4.18 8.40
CA ARG A 287 -4.12 -4.80 8.91
C ARG A 287 -4.82 -5.62 7.86
N ILE A 288 -5.39 -6.75 8.27
CA ILE A 288 -6.32 -7.53 7.46
C ILE A 288 -7.68 -7.53 8.15
N HIS A 289 -8.72 -7.15 7.41
CA HIS A 289 -10.10 -7.21 7.86
C HIS A 289 -10.91 -8.16 6.99
N HIS A 290 -11.94 -8.75 7.57
CA HIS A 290 -12.98 -9.43 6.80
C HIS A 290 -13.96 -8.38 6.23
N LEU A 291 -14.20 -8.43 4.92
CA LEU A 291 -15.02 -7.50 4.15
C LEU A 291 -16.46 -7.38 4.69
N LEU A 292 -17.11 -8.52 4.97
CA LEU A 292 -18.51 -8.55 5.39
C LEU A 292 -18.71 -8.36 6.90
N THR A 293 -18.00 -9.11 7.73
CA THR A 293 -18.17 -9.07 9.20
C THR A 293 -17.53 -7.83 9.83
N LYS A 294 -16.64 -7.13 9.12
CA LYS A 294 -15.84 -5.97 9.59
C LYS A 294 -14.81 -6.32 10.65
N GLU A 295 -14.66 -7.61 10.95
CA GLU A 295 -13.74 -8.09 11.96
C GLU A 295 -12.29 -7.81 11.55
N LEU A 296 -11.50 -7.35 12.51
CA LEU A 296 -10.06 -7.20 12.36
C LEU A 296 -9.42 -8.57 12.65
N ILE A 297 -8.86 -9.19 11.62
CA ILE A 297 -8.23 -10.51 11.71
C ILE A 297 -6.77 -10.36 12.15
N PHE A 298 -6.03 -9.45 11.49
CA PHE A 298 -4.62 -9.21 11.79
C PHE A 298 -4.31 -7.74 11.96
N LYS A 299 -3.39 -7.45 12.88
CA LYS A 299 -2.80 -6.13 13.07
C LYS A 299 -1.33 -6.31 13.46
N GLU A 300 -0.44 -5.94 12.54
CA GLU A 300 1.00 -6.09 12.72
C GLU A 300 1.72 -4.75 12.61
N TYR A 301 2.70 -4.50 13.48
CA TYR A 301 3.45 -3.26 13.52
C TYR A 301 4.73 -3.35 12.68
N MET A 302 4.84 -2.51 11.65
CA MET A 302 5.88 -2.68 10.62
C MET A 302 7.14 -1.82 10.82
N GLN A 303 7.26 -1.12 11.96
CA GLN A 303 8.32 -0.15 12.36
C GLN A 303 8.49 1.07 11.43
N SER A 304 8.41 0.88 10.11
CA SER A 304 8.46 1.89 9.05
C SER A 304 7.06 2.41 8.67
N LYS A 305 6.98 3.66 8.20
CA LYS A 305 5.75 4.21 7.61
C LYS A 305 5.48 3.53 6.28
N LEU A 306 4.29 2.94 6.14
CA LEU A 306 3.88 2.20 4.96
C LEU A 306 3.23 3.13 3.94
N THR A 307 3.46 2.88 2.66
CA THR A 307 2.98 3.74 1.56
C THR A 307 2.06 2.98 0.61
N CYS A 308 2.35 1.71 0.32
CA CYS A 308 1.64 0.91 -0.65
C CYS A 308 1.46 -0.52 -0.14
N VAL A 309 0.33 -1.15 -0.48
CA VAL A 309 0.09 -2.57 -0.25
C VAL A 309 -0.35 -3.21 -1.56
N LEU A 310 0.11 -4.43 -1.79
CA LEU A 310 -0.30 -5.28 -2.90
C LEU A 310 -0.67 -6.64 -2.33
N VAL A 311 -1.81 -7.19 -2.76
CA VAL A 311 -2.37 -8.43 -2.25
C VAL A 311 -2.53 -9.38 -3.42
N LYS A 312 -2.31 -10.68 -3.19
CA LYS A 312 -2.65 -11.72 -4.16
C LYS A 312 -4.17 -11.84 -4.32
N SER A 313 -4.62 -12.21 -5.51
CA SER A 313 -6.04 -12.39 -5.83
C SER A 313 -6.64 -13.44 -4.92
N ASN A 314 -5.93 -14.55 -4.69
CA ASN A 314 -6.23 -15.52 -3.66
C ASN A 314 -5.44 -15.23 -2.39
N LEU A 315 -6.00 -14.37 -1.53
CA LEU A 315 -5.49 -14.18 -0.17
C LEU A 315 -6.06 -15.30 0.70
N ASP A 316 -5.58 -16.52 0.49
CA ASP A 316 -5.93 -17.62 1.38
C ASP A 316 -5.25 -17.39 2.73
N LEU A 317 -6.03 -17.49 3.79
CA LEU A 317 -5.55 -17.43 5.17
C LEU A 317 -5.66 -18.80 5.84
N THR A 318 -6.00 -19.88 5.13
CA THR A 318 -5.98 -21.22 5.72
C THR A 318 -4.54 -21.70 5.95
N PRO A 319 -4.26 -22.44 7.04
CA PRO A 319 -2.93 -23.00 7.24
C PRO A 319 -2.64 -24.08 6.19
N GLU A 320 -1.62 -23.86 5.35
CA GLU A 320 -0.88 -24.98 4.77
C GLU A 320 -0.01 -25.56 5.91
N ASP A 321 0.01 -26.88 6.10
CA ASP A 321 0.69 -27.58 7.21
C ASP A 321 2.11 -27.04 7.47
N TYR A 322 2.23 -26.12 8.43
CA TYR A 322 3.50 -25.48 8.80
C TYR A 322 3.95 -26.06 10.14
N ASN A 323 5.00 -26.90 10.10
CA ASN A 323 5.58 -27.51 11.30
C ASN A 323 6.57 -26.53 11.94
N SER A 324 6.18 -25.95 13.08
CA SER A 324 6.91 -24.89 13.79
C SER A 324 8.11 -25.37 14.62
N GLU A 325 8.54 -26.63 14.46
CA GLU A 325 9.59 -27.23 15.30
C GLU A 325 11.02 -26.97 14.79
N ASP A 326 11.19 -26.56 13.51
CA ASP A 326 12.51 -26.39 12.89
C ASP A 326 13.21 -25.05 13.22
N GLU A 327 12.51 -24.03 13.77
CA GLU A 327 13.12 -22.72 14.11
C GLU A 327 13.80 -22.69 15.49
N LEU A 328 13.55 -23.67 16.38
CA LEU A 328 14.18 -23.70 17.71
C LEU A 328 15.61 -24.25 17.72
N LEU A 329 16.07 -24.83 16.60
CA LEU A 329 17.40 -25.40 16.46
C LEU A 329 18.39 -24.43 15.78
N SER A 330 17.94 -23.57 14.87
CA SER A 330 18.82 -22.60 14.19
C SER A 330 19.31 -21.47 15.10
N ASP A 331 18.50 -21.05 16.07
CA ASP A 331 18.87 -19.99 17.04
C ASP A 331 19.86 -20.47 18.12
N LYS A 332 20.07 -21.78 18.24
CA LYS A 332 21.10 -22.37 19.12
C LYS A 332 22.44 -22.55 18.43
N GLU A 333 22.46 -22.73 17.11
CA GLU A 333 23.71 -22.88 16.36
C GLU A 333 24.40 -21.54 16.10
N GLU A 334 23.65 -20.43 15.91
CA GLU A 334 24.25 -19.09 15.73
C GLU A 334 24.85 -18.48 17.02
N LYS A 335 24.57 -19.05 18.20
CA LYS A 335 25.16 -18.58 19.48
C LYS A 335 26.43 -19.29 19.90
N ASN A 336 26.87 -20.33 19.17
CA ASN A 336 28.04 -21.12 19.56
C ASN A 336 29.34 -20.76 18.82
N ASP A 337 29.33 -19.77 17.92
CA ASP A 337 30.51 -19.46 17.09
C ASP A 337 31.13 -18.08 17.38
N SER A 338 31.08 -17.63 18.64
CA SER A 338 31.83 -16.46 19.08
C SER A 338 32.28 -16.55 20.54
N THR A 339 33.36 -17.28 20.81
CA THR A 339 34.39 -16.89 21.80
C THR A 339 35.60 -17.80 21.63
N GLY A 340 36.71 -17.22 21.18
CA GLY A 340 38.01 -17.88 21.10
C GLY A 340 38.73 -17.95 22.44
N GLU A 341 39.70 -18.85 22.42
CA GLU A 341 40.98 -18.88 23.15
C GLU A 341 40.96 -19.03 24.68
N GLU A 342 41.58 -20.14 25.08
CA GLU A 342 41.91 -20.54 26.44
C GLU A 342 42.92 -19.59 27.09
N GLU A 343 42.65 -19.17 28.33
CA GLU A 343 43.71 -18.98 29.32
C GLU A 343 43.32 -19.64 30.64
N THR A 344 44.09 -20.67 30.98
CA THR A 344 44.09 -21.40 32.26
C THR A 344 44.57 -20.52 33.41
N VAL A 345 43.76 -20.35 34.46
CA VAL A 345 44.23 -20.05 35.83
C VAL A 345 43.41 -20.83 36.86
N GLN A 346 44.11 -21.51 37.77
CA GLN A 346 43.60 -22.42 38.80
C GLN A 346 42.83 -21.70 39.94
N PRO A 347 41.98 -22.42 40.71
CA PRO A 347 41.25 -21.84 41.83
C PRO A 347 42.04 -21.96 43.14
N THR A 348 42.06 -20.89 43.95
CA THR A 348 42.43 -20.99 45.37
C THR A 348 41.31 -20.46 46.27
N ASN A 349 41.00 -21.27 47.29
CA ASN A 349 40.06 -21.03 48.36
C ASN A 349 40.57 -19.97 49.35
N ASN A 350 39.67 -19.17 49.93
CA ASN A 350 39.54 -18.86 51.38
C ASN A 350 38.55 -17.69 51.58
N VAL A 351 37.40 -17.87 52.26
CA VAL A 351 37.14 -17.83 53.73
C VAL A 351 36.99 -16.40 54.30
N ASN A 352 35.83 -16.18 54.96
CA ASN A 352 35.50 -15.17 56.00
C ASN A 352 35.43 -13.69 55.57
N THR A 353 34.61 -12.78 56.14
CA THR A 353 33.76 -12.71 57.35
C THR A 353 32.95 -11.40 57.34
N GLY A 354 31.85 -11.34 58.10
CA GLY A 354 31.38 -10.14 58.82
C GLY A 354 30.61 -9.08 58.02
N ALA A 355 29.31 -8.85 58.31
CA ALA A 355 28.82 -7.87 59.31
C ALA A 355 28.93 -6.41 58.80
N VAL A 356 28.03 -5.45 58.96
CA VAL A 356 26.78 -5.20 59.69
C VAL A 356 26.39 -3.73 59.32
N THR A 357 25.13 -3.33 59.52
CA THR A 357 24.60 -1.93 59.56
C THR A 357 24.57 -1.12 58.24
N GLU A 358 23.62 -0.22 57.96
CA GLU A 358 22.73 0.56 58.82
C GLU A 358 21.52 1.12 58.04
N LYS A 359 20.38 1.25 58.72
CA LYS A 359 19.20 2.03 58.31
C LYS A 359 19.51 3.53 58.34
N ARG A 360 18.94 4.32 57.42
CA ARG A 360 18.18 5.53 57.82
C ARG A 360 17.25 6.09 56.74
N SER A 361 15.99 6.15 57.13
CA SER A 361 14.90 6.98 56.62
C SER A 361 15.17 8.49 56.78
N LYS A 362 14.54 9.34 55.96
CA LYS A 362 13.74 10.48 56.45
C LYS A 362 12.83 11.10 55.39
N ASN A 363 11.59 11.29 55.81
CA ASN A 363 10.50 12.09 55.23
C ASN A 363 10.81 13.60 55.19
N SER A 364 10.09 14.35 54.33
CA SER A 364 9.36 15.59 54.65
C SER A 364 8.67 16.15 53.40
N SER A 365 7.32 16.12 53.33
CA SER A 365 6.34 17.23 53.57
C SER A 365 6.24 18.24 52.40
N SER A 366 5.22 18.15 51.53
CA SER A 366 3.87 18.75 51.64
C SER A 366 3.76 20.26 51.37
N SER A 367 2.98 20.66 50.35
CA SER A 367 1.88 21.62 50.50
C SER A 367 1.10 21.83 49.19
N LYS A 368 -0.20 21.52 49.23
CA LYS A 368 -1.24 21.96 48.29
C LYS A 368 -1.57 23.44 48.53
N LYS A 369 -1.97 24.17 47.48
CA LYS A 369 -3.00 25.22 47.60
C LYS A 369 -3.88 25.26 46.34
N ARG A 370 -5.18 25.02 46.55
CA ARG A 370 -6.31 25.43 45.70
C ARG A 370 -6.64 26.90 46.02
N HIS A 371 -7.21 27.63 45.06
CA HIS A 371 -8.27 28.58 45.37
C HIS A 371 -9.35 28.53 44.27
N LYS A 372 -10.61 28.47 44.71
CA LYS A 372 -11.83 28.76 43.97
C LYS A 372 -12.18 30.24 44.16
N SER A 373 -12.77 30.87 43.15
CA SER A 373 -14.13 31.42 43.22
C SER A 373 -14.73 31.38 41.82
#